data_AF-A0A2N1PAH1-F1
#
_entry.id   AF-A0A2N1PAH1-F1
#
_cell.length_a   1.000
_cell.length_b   1.000
_cell.length_c   1.000
_cell.angle_alpha   90.00
_cell.angle_beta   90.00
_cell.angle_gamma   90.00
#
_symmetry.space_group_name_H-M   'P 1'
#
loop_
_entity.id
_entity.type
_entity.pdbx_description
1 polymer ?
#
loop_
_entity_poly.entity_id
_entity_poly.type
_entity_poly.pdbx_seq_one_letter_code
_entity_poly.pdbx_strand_id
1 'polypeptide(L)'
;MVFIKYKFDVEYQEDKMKKEVKRNTWGKFCRKFSADNMLRGASIRFNDRDQNDIQFSGEYPLMGLTVEKKGRLIDGILFYAGWTSPEKVAQPILSIKDPEEIIVEKDPDGNDIGLQVHTKNGGVAMIELAENTGSGRVETFVRKVAYSMYERRGYSHGNDMGDWLEAERKVKEAEEMFA
;
A
#
# COMPACT_ATOMS: atom_id res chain seq x y z
N MET A 1 30.25 -43.78 -17.93
CA MET A 1 30.01 -42.33 -18.10
C MET A 1 28.51 -42.10 -17.92
N VAL A 2 28.10 -41.57 -16.77
CA VAL A 2 26.69 -41.49 -16.35
C VAL A 2 26.15 -40.11 -16.72
N PHE A 3 25.03 -40.08 -17.46
CA PHE A 3 24.29 -38.86 -17.75
C PHE A 3 23.39 -38.52 -16.56
N ILE A 4 23.64 -37.38 -15.92
CA ILE A 4 22.70 -36.80 -14.95
C ILE A 4 21.92 -35.71 -15.68
N LYS A 5 20.69 -36.03 -16.07
CA LYS A 5 19.68 -35.04 -16.47
C LYS A 5 19.19 -34.36 -15.21
N TYR A 6 19.55 -33.09 -15.00
CA TYR A 6 18.88 -32.26 -14.02
C TYR A 6 17.50 -31.86 -14.56
N LYS A 7 16.49 -32.16 -13.74
CA LYS A 7 15.07 -31.89 -13.97
C LYS A 7 14.84 -30.40 -13.68
N PHE A 8 14.21 -29.70 -14.61
CA PHE A 8 13.79 -28.30 -14.44
C PHE A 8 12.83 -28.17 -13.26
N ASP A 9 13.07 -27.18 -12.40
CA ASP A 9 12.15 -26.73 -11.36
C ASP A 9 10.86 -26.26 -12.02
N VAL A 10 9.75 -26.90 -11.67
CA VAL A 10 8.41 -26.46 -12.04
C VAL A 10 8.05 -25.35 -11.07
N GLU A 11 8.08 -24.10 -11.54
CA GLU A 11 7.45 -22.97 -10.85
C GLU A 11 5.97 -23.32 -10.62
N TYR A 12 5.63 -23.64 -9.38
CA TYR A 12 4.26 -23.87 -8.96
C TYR A 12 3.56 -22.51 -9.00
N GLN A 13 2.79 -22.25 -10.06
CA GLN A 13 1.91 -21.10 -10.08
C GLN A 13 0.81 -21.35 -9.04
N GLU A 14 1.00 -20.83 -7.83
CA GLU A 14 -0.07 -20.79 -6.83
C GLU A 14 -1.31 -20.14 -7.45
N ASP A 15 -2.45 -20.81 -7.30
CA ASP A 15 -3.71 -20.47 -7.93
C ASP A 15 -4.25 -19.17 -7.32
N LYS A 16 -3.81 -18.01 -7.84
CA LYS A 16 -4.22 -16.69 -7.36
C LYS A 16 -5.67 -16.43 -7.71
N MET A 17 -6.49 -16.14 -6.71
CA MET A 17 -7.90 -15.80 -6.90
C MET A 17 -8.05 -14.31 -7.23
N LYS A 18 -8.65 -13.99 -8.37
CA LYS A 18 -9.00 -12.61 -8.75
C LYS A 18 -10.47 -12.34 -8.49
N LYS A 19 -10.77 -11.20 -7.86
CA LYS A 19 -12.14 -10.79 -7.57
C LYS A 19 -12.36 -9.33 -7.96
N GLU A 20 -13.28 -9.11 -8.88
CA GLU A 20 -13.75 -7.77 -9.23
C GLU A 20 -14.58 -7.17 -8.08
N VAL A 21 -14.31 -5.90 -7.77
CA VAL A 21 -15.06 -5.12 -6.78
C VAL A 21 -16.12 -4.29 -7.50
N LYS A 22 -17.38 -4.52 -7.16
CA LYS A 22 -18.52 -3.77 -7.73
C LYS A 22 -18.35 -2.26 -7.50
N ARG A 23 -18.56 -1.47 -8.55
CA ARG A 23 -18.38 0.00 -8.54
C ARG A 23 -19.11 0.72 -7.41
N ASN A 24 -20.34 0.30 -7.09
CA ASN A 24 -21.14 0.90 -6.02
C ASN A 24 -20.60 0.61 -4.60
N THR A 25 -19.68 -0.35 -4.44
CA THR A 25 -19.06 -0.69 -3.16
C THR A 25 -17.64 -0.15 -3.01
N TRP A 26 -17.06 0.52 -4.01
CA TRP A 26 -15.66 0.98 -3.99
C TRP A 26 -15.29 1.77 -2.75
N GLY A 27 -16.13 2.71 -2.30
CA GLY A 27 -15.85 3.47 -1.06
C GLY A 27 -15.77 2.58 0.20
N LYS A 28 -16.60 1.53 0.30
CA LYS A 28 -16.53 0.57 1.40
C LYS A 28 -15.31 -0.35 1.26
N PHE A 29 -15.02 -0.78 0.03
CA PHE A 29 -13.86 -1.60 -0.28
C PHE A 29 -12.56 -0.88 0.07
N CYS A 30 -12.35 0.38 -0.36
CA CYS A 30 -11.13 1.13 -0.07
C CYS A 30 -10.86 1.23 1.43
N ARG A 31 -11.89 1.51 2.24
CA ARG A 31 -11.73 1.52 3.72
C ARG A 31 -11.34 0.16 4.27
N LYS A 32 -12.07 -0.90 3.90
CA LYS A 32 -11.76 -2.26 4.38
C LYS A 32 -10.36 -2.70 3.95
N PHE A 33 -10.02 -2.51 2.68
CA PHE A 33 -8.71 -2.85 2.15
C PHE A 33 -7.60 -2.08 2.86
N SER A 34 -7.82 -0.79 3.16
CA SER A 34 -6.85 0.01 3.91
C SER A 34 -6.67 -0.54 5.33
N ALA A 35 -7.76 -0.81 6.04
CA ALA A 35 -7.71 -1.37 7.39
C ALA A 35 -7.01 -2.75 7.43
N ASP A 36 -7.29 -3.62 6.46
CA ASP A 36 -6.71 -4.97 6.42
C ASP A 36 -5.22 -4.97 5.99
N ASN A 37 -4.80 -3.98 5.19
CA ASN A 37 -3.49 -3.96 4.55
C ASN A 37 -2.58 -2.80 4.99
N MET A 38 -2.99 -2.06 6.02
CA MET A 38 -2.23 -0.93 6.51
C MET A 38 -0.83 -1.35 6.95
N LEU A 39 0.11 -0.48 6.69
CA LEU A 39 1.53 -0.60 6.99
C LEU A 39 2.24 -1.78 6.28
N ARG A 40 1.58 -2.49 5.36
CA ARG A 40 2.25 -3.49 4.52
C ARG A 40 3.23 -2.80 3.58
N GLY A 41 4.38 -3.42 3.37
CA GLY A 41 5.22 -3.05 2.23
C GLY A 41 4.41 -3.19 0.94
N ALA A 42 4.54 -2.23 0.04
CA ALA A 42 3.83 -2.26 -1.23
C ALA A 42 4.76 -1.82 -2.36
N SER A 43 4.63 -2.49 -3.49
CA SER A 43 5.20 -2.07 -4.77
C SER A 43 4.06 -1.64 -5.66
N ILE A 44 4.12 -0.41 -6.17
CA ILE A 44 3.10 0.14 -7.05
C ILE A 44 3.73 0.38 -8.41
N ARG A 45 3.07 -0.10 -9.45
CA ARG A 45 3.40 0.16 -10.85
C ARG A 45 2.16 0.73 -11.52
N PHE A 46 2.31 1.79 -12.30
CA PHE A 46 1.23 2.34 -13.10
C PHE A 46 1.73 2.56 -14.52
N ASN A 47 1.04 1.94 -15.47
CA ASN A 47 1.30 2.11 -16.88
C ASN A 47 0.07 2.76 -17.51
N ASP A 48 0.22 3.97 -18.04
CA ASP A 48 -0.81 4.60 -18.86
C ASP A 48 -0.56 4.34 -20.36
N ARG A 49 -1.61 4.48 -21.18
CA ARG A 49 -1.57 4.37 -22.63
C ARG A 49 -0.54 5.28 -23.29
N ASP A 50 -0.23 6.41 -22.66
CA ASP A 50 0.82 7.35 -23.11
C ASP A 50 2.24 6.91 -22.70
N GLN A 51 2.42 5.67 -22.23
CA GLN A 51 3.69 5.08 -21.77
C GLN A 51 4.33 5.80 -20.58
N ASN A 52 3.54 6.54 -19.79
CA ASN A 52 3.99 6.98 -18.48
C ASN A 52 4.07 5.75 -17.58
N ASP A 53 5.29 5.34 -17.24
CA ASP A 53 5.57 4.27 -16.28
C ASP A 53 5.97 4.91 -14.95
N ILE A 54 5.13 4.74 -13.94
CA ILE A 54 5.39 5.19 -12.58
C ILE A 54 5.62 3.96 -11.72
N GLN A 55 6.81 3.85 -11.14
CA GLN A 55 7.15 2.80 -10.21
C GLN A 55 7.48 3.38 -8.83
N PHE A 56 6.78 2.89 -7.81
CA PHE A 56 7.12 3.10 -6.41
C PHE A 56 7.45 1.76 -5.79
N SER A 57 8.64 1.62 -5.20
CA SER A 57 9.08 0.36 -4.59
C SER A 57 9.42 0.53 -3.11
N GLY A 58 8.74 -0.23 -2.25
CA GLY A 58 9.25 -0.83 -1.01
C GLY A 58 9.71 0.06 0.16
N GLU A 59 10.06 1.33 -0.06
CA GLU A 59 10.60 2.19 1.00
C GLU A 59 9.51 2.65 1.99
N TYR A 60 8.30 2.85 1.48
CA TYR A 60 7.18 3.40 2.23
C TYR A 60 6.05 2.38 2.30
N PRO A 61 5.55 2.06 3.50
CA PRO A 61 4.46 1.13 3.63
C PRO A 61 3.15 1.76 3.13
N LEU A 62 2.19 0.94 2.70
CA LEU A 62 0.86 1.39 2.32
C LEU A 62 0.12 1.95 3.56
N MET A 63 -0.38 3.18 3.47
CA MET A 63 -1.26 3.75 4.50
C MET A 63 -2.72 3.51 4.17
N GLY A 64 -3.10 3.59 2.90
CA GLY A 64 -4.47 3.34 2.51
C GLY A 64 -4.84 3.83 1.14
N LEU A 65 -6.12 3.69 0.86
CA LEU A 65 -6.78 4.02 -0.39
C LEU A 65 -8.00 4.89 -0.11
N THR A 66 -8.24 5.87 -0.96
CA THR A 66 -9.48 6.65 -0.92
C THR A 66 -10.09 6.79 -2.29
N VAL A 67 -11.41 6.96 -2.32
CA VAL A 67 -12.13 7.30 -3.53
C VAL A 67 -12.22 8.83 -3.61
N GLU A 68 -11.68 9.39 -4.68
CA GLU A 68 -11.85 10.80 -5.00
C GLU A 68 -13.17 11.00 -5.74
N LYS A 69 -13.96 12.01 -5.32
CA LYS A 69 -15.28 12.28 -5.88
C LYS A 69 -15.35 13.68 -6.47
N LYS A 70 -16.03 13.77 -7.61
CA LYS A 70 -16.46 15.04 -8.22
C LYS A 70 -17.99 15.09 -8.21
N GLY A 71 -18.54 15.70 -7.15
CA GLY A 71 -19.97 15.62 -6.86
C GLY A 71 -20.39 14.20 -6.50
N ARG A 72 -21.26 13.59 -7.31
CA ARG A 72 -21.73 12.20 -7.11
C ARG A 72 -20.88 11.16 -7.85
N LEU A 73 -20.01 11.60 -8.76
CA LEU A 73 -19.21 10.72 -9.58
C LEU A 73 -17.88 10.40 -8.89
N ILE A 74 -17.40 9.18 -9.11
CA ILE A 74 -16.03 8.79 -8.75
C ILE A 74 -15.11 9.34 -9.83
N ASP A 75 -14.21 10.24 -9.43
CA ASP A 75 -13.22 10.90 -10.28
C ASP A 75 -11.90 10.12 -10.30
N GLY A 76 -11.55 9.49 -9.18
CA GLY A 76 -10.30 8.74 -9.07
C GLY A 76 -10.17 7.85 -7.84
N ILE A 77 -9.08 7.10 -7.81
CA ILE A 77 -8.58 6.35 -6.64
C ILE A 77 -7.23 6.96 -6.24
N LEU A 78 -7.11 7.38 -4.98
CA LEU A 78 -5.86 7.88 -4.41
C LEU A 78 -5.20 6.84 -3.52
N PHE A 79 -3.90 6.65 -3.71
CA PHE A 79 -3.04 5.79 -2.91
C PHE A 79 -2.22 6.63 -1.96
N TYR A 80 -2.16 6.21 -0.70
CA TYR A 80 -1.36 6.86 0.33
C TYR A 80 -0.26 5.93 0.82
N ALA A 81 0.94 6.48 0.98
CA ALA A 81 2.06 5.79 1.60
C ALA A 81 2.52 6.48 2.88
N GLY A 82 3.18 5.69 3.73
CA GLY A 82 3.61 6.07 5.06
C GLY A 82 4.98 6.70 4.99
N TRP A 83 5.10 7.98 5.35
CA TRP A 83 6.39 8.67 5.41
C TRP A 83 6.91 8.73 6.83
N THR A 84 8.23 8.69 6.97
CA THR A 84 8.89 8.84 8.27
C THR A 84 8.83 10.27 8.79
N SER A 85 8.54 11.26 7.93
CA SER A 85 8.39 12.66 8.31
C SER A 85 7.16 12.88 9.22
N PRO A 86 7.32 13.37 10.45
CA PRO A 86 6.25 13.49 11.43
C PRO A 86 5.16 14.51 11.07
N GLU A 87 5.42 15.48 10.20
CA GLU A 87 4.39 16.41 9.72
C GLU A 87 3.45 15.79 8.69
N LYS A 88 3.88 14.71 8.03
CA LYS A 88 3.22 14.17 6.85
C LYS A 88 3.29 12.64 6.83
N VAL A 89 2.85 12.02 7.93
CA VAL A 89 2.95 10.56 8.11
C VAL A 89 2.22 9.78 7.01
N ALA A 90 1.12 10.30 6.46
CA ALA A 90 0.48 9.77 5.26
C ALA A 90 0.47 10.82 4.14
N GLN A 91 0.91 10.45 2.94
CA GLN A 91 0.82 11.32 1.76
C GLN A 91 0.31 10.58 0.54
N PRO A 92 -0.44 11.27 -0.35
CA PRO A 92 -0.82 10.69 -1.62
C PRO A 92 0.43 10.49 -2.49
N ILE A 93 0.59 9.28 -3.04
CA ILE A 93 1.70 8.92 -3.91
C ILE A 93 1.26 8.62 -5.34
N LEU A 94 -0.01 8.24 -5.54
CA LEU A 94 -0.58 7.98 -6.86
C LEU A 94 -2.05 8.36 -6.87
N SER A 95 -2.49 9.03 -7.93
CA SER A 95 -3.89 9.31 -8.23
C SER A 95 -4.21 8.67 -9.58
N ILE A 96 -5.15 7.73 -9.57
CA ILE A 96 -5.65 7.07 -10.78
C ILE A 96 -6.95 7.74 -11.17
N LYS A 97 -6.96 8.44 -12.31
CA LYS A 97 -8.14 9.13 -12.83
C LYS A 97 -9.00 8.20 -13.69
N ASP A 98 -10.30 8.49 -13.73
CA ASP A 98 -11.29 7.73 -14.50
C ASP A 98 -11.22 6.19 -14.32
N PRO A 99 -11.18 5.68 -13.07
CA PRO A 99 -11.19 4.25 -12.82
C PRO A 99 -12.47 3.61 -13.38
N GLU A 100 -12.28 2.49 -14.06
CA GLU A 100 -13.34 1.65 -14.63
C GLU A 100 -13.56 0.39 -13.80
N GLU A 101 -12.47 -0.26 -13.39
CA GLU A 101 -12.48 -1.55 -12.71
C GLU A 101 -11.48 -1.59 -11.54
N ILE A 102 -11.85 -2.30 -10.47
CA ILE A 102 -10.94 -2.64 -9.36
C ILE A 102 -10.98 -4.15 -9.18
N ILE A 103 -9.81 -4.79 -9.24
CA ILE A 103 -9.65 -6.24 -9.04
C ILE A 103 -8.72 -6.46 -7.86
N VAL A 104 -9.20 -7.14 -6.82
CA VAL A 104 -8.33 -7.61 -5.73
C VAL A 104 -7.80 -9.00 -6.05
N GLU A 105 -6.51 -9.20 -5.83
CA GLU A 105 -5.86 -10.50 -5.93
C GLU A 105 -5.67 -11.08 -4.53
N LYS A 106 -6.02 -12.35 -4.38
CA LYS A 106 -5.94 -13.08 -3.12
C LYS A 106 -5.13 -14.37 -3.26
N ASP A 107 -4.45 -14.74 -2.19
CA ASP A 107 -3.84 -16.06 -2.04
C ASP A 107 -4.93 -17.14 -1.78
N PRO A 108 -4.58 -18.44 -1.78
CA PRO A 108 -5.52 -19.53 -1.49
C PRO A 108 -6.17 -19.46 -0.09
N ASP A 109 -5.51 -18.79 0.86
CA ASP A 109 -6.04 -18.56 2.21
C ASP A 109 -6.99 -17.36 2.30
N GLY A 110 -7.14 -16.61 1.19
CA GLY A 110 -8.03 -15.47 1.06
C GLY A 110 -7.44 -14.13 1.51
N ASN A 111 -6.15 -14.07 1.83
CA ASN A 111 -5.45 -12.83 2.15
C ASN A 111 -5.23 -12.00 0.88
N ASP A 112 -5.32 -10.68 0.99
CA ASP A 112 -4.98 -9.80 -0.13
C ASP A 112 -3.48 -9.90 -0.42
N ILE A 113 -3.12 -10.12 -1.68
CA ILE A 113 -1.73 -10.10 -2.17
C ILE A 113 -1.49 -9.00 -3.18
N GLY A 114 -2.57 -8.45 -3.75
CA GLY A 114 -2.46 -7.34 -4.67
C GLY A 114 -3.78 -6.68 -5.02
N LEU A 115 -3.68 -5.57 -5.74
CA LEU A 115 -4.80 -4.79 -6.23
C LEU A 115 -4.46 -4.30 -7.64
N GLN A 116 -5.41 -4.43 -8.55
CA GLN A 116 -5.35 -3.82 -9.86
C GLN A 116 -6.44 -2.77 -9.99
N VAL A 117 -6.12 -1.65 -10.60
CA VAL A 117 -7.09 -0.62 -10.98
C VAL A 117 -6.92 -0.34 -12.47
N HIS A 118 -7.98 -0.61 -13.22
CA HIS A 118 -8.04 -0.33 -14.66
C HIS A 118 -8.78 0.98 -14.89
N THR A 119 -8.32 1.72 -15.88
CA THR A 119 -8.86 3.03 -16.25
C THR A 119 -9.51 2.97 -17.62
N LYS A 120 -10.46 3.87 -17.88
CA LYS A 120 -11.20 3.91 -19.16
C LYS A 120 -10.32 4.11 -20.39
N ASN A 121 -9.14 4.70 -20.23
CA ASN A 121 -8.21 4.95 -21.34
C ASN A 121 -7.27 3.75 -21.60
N GLY A 122 -7.38 2.66 -20.83
CA GLY A 122 -6.57 1.46 -20.96
C GLY A 122 -5.34 1.42 -20.04
N GLY A 123 -5.13 2.41 -19.18
CA GLY A 123 -4.08 2.39 -18.17
C GLY A 123 -4.39 1.42 -17.03
N VAL A 124 -3.34 0.82 -16.46
CA VAL A 124 -3.43 -0.19 -15.40
C VAL A 124 -2.46 0.15 -14.28
N ALA A 125 -2.98 0.28 -13.06
CA ALA A 125 -2.16 0.28 -11.86
C ALA A 125 -2.18 -1.10 -11.21
N MET A 126 -1.01 -1.55 -10.77
CA MET A 126 -0.81 -2.78 -10.03
C MET A 126 -0.14 -2.46 -8.71
N ILE A 127 -0.72 -2.95 -7.63
CA ILE A 127 -0.17 -2.92 -6.28
C ILE A 127 0.10 -4.35 -5.89
N GLU A 128 1.35 -4.63 -5.56
CA GLU A 128 1.77 -5.89 -4.97
C GLU A 128 2.04 -5.65 -3.50
N LEU A 129 1.37 -6.42 -2.65
CA LEU A 129 1.53 -6.33 -1.20
C LEU A 129 2.58 -7.34 -0.75
N ALA A 130 3.53 -6.89 0.06
CA ALA A 130 4.45 -7.77 0.76
C ALA A 130 3.67 -8.73 1.67
N GLU A 131 4.28 -9.89 1.96
CA GLU A 131 3.69 -10.93 2.81
C GLU A 131 3.16 -10.40 4.14
N ASN A 132 2.16 -11.10 4.68
CA ASN A 132 1.53 -10.69 5.91
C ASN A 132 2.36 -11.04 7.17
N THR A 133 3.60 -10.55 7.28
CA THR A 133 4.58 -10.96 8.33
C THR A 133 4.35 -10.38 9.75
N GLY A 134 3.09 -10.34 10.22
CA GLY A 134 2.77 -10.18 11.66
C GLY A 134 2.64 -8.76 12.22
N SER A 135 2.28 -8.71 13.51
CA SER A 135 1.76 -7.57 14.29
C SER A 135 2.74 -6.43 14.60
N GLY A 136 4.02 -6.53 14.21
CA GLY A 136 5.07 -5.55 14.54
C GLY A 136 5.19 -4.36 13.58
N ARG A 137 4.28 -4.20 12.61
CA ARG A 137 4.38 -3.14 11.58
C ARG A 137 4.18 -1.75 12.14
N VAL A 138 3.18 -1.58 13.00
CA VAL A 138 2.87 -0.32 13.67
C VAL A 138 4.08 0.13 14.46
N GLU A 139 4.60 -0.73 15.34
CA GLU A 139 5.78 -0.46 16.14
C GLU A 139 7.01 -0.13 15.27
N THR A 140 7.25 -0.88 14.19
CA THR A 140 8.35 -0.62 13.27
C THR A 140 8.25 0.75 12.61
N PHE A 141 7.04 1.15 12.20
CA PHE A 141 6.81 2.43 11.56
C PHE A 141 6.86 3.59 12.57
N VAL A 142 6.25 3.44 13.74
CA VAL A 142 6.37 4.37 14.88
C VAL A 142 7.83 4.62 15.21
N ARG A 143 8.64 3.56 15.33
CA ARG A 143 10.08 3.67 15.60
C ARG A 143 10.79 4.50 14.53
N LYS A 144 10.48 4.31 13.25
CA LYS A 144 11.07 5.10 12.15
C LYS A 144 10.67 6.58 12.24
N VAL A 145 9.41 6.86 12.57
CA VAL A 145 8.92 8.24 12.73
C VAL A 145 9.56 8.91 13.95
N ALA A 146 9.60 8.24 15.10
CA ALA A 146 10.25 8.72 16.31
C ALA A 146 11.75 8.98 16.10
N TYR A 147 12.43 8.07 15.39
CA TYR A 147 13.84 8.26 15.03
C TYR A 147 14.04 9.53 14.21
N SER A 148 13.18 9.81 13.23
CA SER A 148 13.29 11.04 12.43
C SER A 148 13.13 12.33 13.27
N MET A 149 12.33 12.29 14.36
CA MET A 149 12.23 13.41 15.29
C MET A 149 13.53 13.61 16.07
N TYR A 150 14.11 12.52 16.57
CA TYR A 150 15.40 12.51 17.23
C TYR A 150 16.52 13.08 16.33
N GLU A 151 16.56 12.68 15.05
CA GLU A 151 17.51 13.23 14.07
C GLU A 151 17.34 14.74 13.90
N ARG A 152 16.10 15.22 13.81
CA ARG A 152 15.80 16.66 13.66
C ARG A 152 16.15 17.49 14.88
N ARG A 153 16.14 16.90 16.07
CA ARG A 153 16.66 17.51 17.31
C ARG A 153 18.19 17.49 17.38
N GLY A 154 18.87 17.03 16.33
CA GLY A 154 20.33 17.00 16.24
C GLY A 154 20.95 15.88 17.08
N TYR A 155 20.31 14.71 17.13
CA TYR A 155 20.82 13.53 17.83
C TYR A 155 21.00 13.74 19.35
N SER A 156 20.18 14.60 19.96
CA SER A 156 20.23 14.87 21.39
C SER A 156 19.36 13.89 22.18
N HIS A 157 19.99 13.04 22.98
CA HIS A 157 19.33 12.09 23.88
C HIS A 157 18.50 12.80 24.96
N GLY A 158 17.57 12.05 25.59
CA GLY A 158 16.81 12.51 26.76
C GLY A 158 15.35 12.90 26.51
N ASN A 159 14.87 12.79 25.26
CA ASN A 159 13.45 12.93 24.91
C ASN A 159 12.92 11.73 24.13
N ASP A 160 13.59 10.57 24.19
CA ASP A 160 13.31 9.41 23.34
C ASP A 160 11.87 8.89 23.56
N MET A 161 11.41 8.88 24.81
CA MET A 161 10.03 8.54 25.16
C MET A 161 9.03 9.57 24.62
N GLY A 162 9.38 10.86 24.65
CA GLY A 162 8.54 11.94 24.10
C GLY A 162 8.37 11.79 22.58
N ASP A 163 9.47 11.55 21.88
CA ASP A 163 9.48 11.33 20.42
C ASP A 163 8.68 10.06 20.07
N TRP A 164 8.78 9.00 20.87
CA TRP A 164 7.98 7.78 20.70
C TRP A 164 6.48 8.04 20.83
N LEU A 165 6.04 8.66 21.93
CA LEU A 165 4.63 8.94 22.17
C LEU A 165 4.05 9.89 21.12
N GLU A 166 4.82 10.87 20.67
CA GLU A 166 4.40 11.76 19.58
C GLU A 166 4.27 11.01 18.25
N ALA A 167 5.20 10.11 17.94
CA ALA A 167 5.13 9.28 16.74
C ALA A 167 3.92 8.34 16.77
N GLU A 168 3.64 7.68 17.89
CA GLU A 168 2.44 6.84 18.07
C GLU A 168 1.16 7.64 17.81
N ARG A 169 1.04 8.83 18.41
CA ARG A 169 -0.11 9.71 18.21
C ARG A 169 -0.30 10.05 16.72
N LYS A 170 0.77 10.44 16.03
CA LYS A 170 0.72 10.83 14.61
C LYS A 170 0.41 9.64 13.68
N VAL A 171 0.96 8.46 13.97
CA VAL A 171 0.63 7.24 13.23
C VAL A 171 -0.84 6.93 13.41
N LYS A 172 -1.34 6.89 14.65
CA LYS A 172 -2.76 6.63 14.94
C LYS A 172 -3.70 7.63 14.25
N GLU A 173 -3.38 8.92 14.27
CA GLU A 173 -4.15 9.94 13.53
C GLU A 173 -4.21 9.64 12.03
N ALA A 174 -3.11 9.15 11.46
CA ALA A 174 -3.08 8.73 10.06
C ALA A 174 -3.89 7.45 9.82
N GLU A 175 -3.90 6.49 10.74
CA GLU A 175 -4.73 5.28 10.64
C GLU A 175 -6.23 5.62 10.63
N GLU A 176 -6.65 6.54 11.50
CA GLU A 176 -8.04 7.01 11.63
C GLU A 176 -8.56 7.69 10.36
N MET A 177 -7.68 8.23 9.50
CA MET A 177 -8.09 8.79 8.20
C MET A 177 -8.60 7.74 7.21
N PHE A 178 -8.21 6.48 7.39
CA PHE A 178 -8.50 5.39 6.43
C PHE A 178 -9.41 4.29 7.00
N ALA A 179 -9.70 4.31 8.30
CA ALA A 179 -10.66 3.44 8.98
C ALA A 179 -12.13 3.81 8.65
#